data_AF-A0A2G4IEW2-F1
#
_entry.id   AF-A0A2G4IEW2-F1
#
_cell.length_a   1.000
_cell.length_b   1.000
_cell.length_c   1.000
_cell.angle_alpha   90.00
_cell.angle_beta   90.00
_cell.angle_gamma   90.00
#
_symmetry.space_group_name_H-M   'P 1'
#
loop_
_entity.id
_entity.type
_entity.pdbx_description
1 polymer ?
#
loop_
_entity_poly.entity_id
_entity_poly.type
_entity_poly.pdbx_seq_one_letter_code
_entity_poly.pdbx_strand_id
1 'polypeptide(L)'
;MYSAFALALLPAMTGAQGNPPAKAPAKKTDTTAVQHDMAGVKHDMAGMKHDMADMQGAMSGWKELESFHALLQMVWHPVGTGDFKPAREHGGHLLDAALAWSNSKGSAACDNAALRKGVPELIAGARAFADALNGGGSDDTMYGTLKRTHDAFEAIAEPCLKAGEKGMKMDTPKKP
;
A
#
# COMPACT_ATOMS: atom_id res chain seq x y z
N MET A 1 -2.37 -52.10 35.16
CA MET A 1 -3.81 -51.96 34.87
C MET A 1 -3.94 -50.71 34.00
N TYR A 2 -4.32 -50.67 32.73
CA TYR A 2 -4.82 -51.59 31.69
C TYR A 2 -3.98 -51.30 30.42
N SER A 3 -3.30 -52.29 29.83
CA SER A 3 -3.74 -53.14 28.69
C SER A 3 -3.92 -52.42 27.35
N ALA A 4 -3.09 -52.88 26.41
CA ALA A 4 -3.01 -52.53 25.00
C ALA A 4 -4.19 -53.05 24.17
N PHE A 5 -4.44 -52.41 23.03
CA PHE A 5 -4.99 -53.08 21.84
C PHE A 5 -4.25 -52.56 20.60
N ALA A 6 -3.67 -53.52 19.87
CA ALA A 6 -3.11 -53.36 18.53
C ALA A 6 -3.88 -54.29 17.57
N LEU A 7 -3.55 -54.20 16.26
CA LEU A 7 -3.99 -54.97 15.08
C LEU A 7 -5.18 -54.35 14.30
N ALA A 8 -4.95 -53.61 13.20
CA ALA A 8 -4.66 -54.01 11.80
C ALA A 8 -5.95 -54.36 11.00
N LEU A 9 -6.13 -54.22 9.67
CA LEU A 9 -5.24 -54.24 8.50
C LEU A 9 -6.01 -53.71 7.24
N LEU A 10 -5.28 -53.50 6.12
CA LEU A 10 -5.51 -52.75 4.85
C LEU A 10 -6.65 -53.21 3.88
N PRO A 11 -6.85 -52.51 2.71
CA PRO A 11 -6.20 -52.89 1.44
C PRO A 11 -5.52 -51.69 0.70
N ALA A 12 -4.27 -51.77 0.27
CA ALA A 12 -3.76 -52.35 -1.00
C ALA A 12 -4.20 -51.60 -2.27
N MET A 13 -3.30 -50.76 -2.82
CA MET A 13 -3.32 -50.30 -4.22
C MET A 13 -1.93 -50.58 -4.81
N THR A 14 -1.91 -51.45 -5.81
CA THR A 14 -0.76 -51.91 -6.59
C THR A 14 -0.62 -51.04 -7.85
N GLY A 15 0.62 -50.71 -8.25
CA GLY A 15 0.88 -50.26 -9.62
C GLY A 15 2.32 -49.78 -9.90
N ALA A 16 3.14 -50.69 -10.46
CA ALA A 16 4.25 -50.55 -11.44
C ALA A 16 5.26 -49.37 -11.32
N GLN A 17 6.58 -49.54 -11.08
CA GLN A 17 7.67 -50.29 -11.73
C GLN A 17 8.16 -49.69 -13.07
N GLY A 18 9.39 -49.15 -13.07
CA GLY A 18 10.18 -48.83 -14.29
C GLY A 18 11.29 -47.78 -14.05
N ASN A 19 12.56 -48.19 -14.07
CA ASN A 19 13.74 -47.31 -14.03
C ASN A 19 14.26 -47.01 -15.47
N PRO A 20 15.15 -46.01 -15.67
CA PRO A 20 15.28 -45.20 -16.90
C PRO A 20 16.31 -45.74 -17.93
N PRO A 21 16.43 -45.13 -19.14
CA PRO A 21 17.53 -44.17 -19.36
C PRO A 21 17.25 -43.00 -20.34
N ALA A 22 18.23 -42.07 -20.37
CA ALA A 22 18.26 -40.71 -20.91
C ALA A 22 18.18 -40.49 -22.44
N LYS A 23 17.83 -39.25 -22.84
CA LYS A 23 18.50 -38.42 -23.87
C LYS A 23 17.98 -36.95 -23.86
N ALA A 24 18.91 -36.00 -23.96
CA ALA A 24 18.77 -34.52 -23.89
C ALA A 24 18.15 -33.90 -25.17
N PRO A 25 18.06 -32.54 -25.40
CA PRO A 25 18.54 -31.37 -24.62
C PRO A 25 17.60 -30.12 -24.60
N ALA A 26 18.09 -29.04 -23.96
CA ALA A 26 17.69 -27.61 -24.07
C ALA A 26 16.45 -27.18 -23.25
N LYS A 27 16.37 -26.01 -22.60
CA LYS A 27 17.09 -24.74 -22.69
C LYS A 27 17.29 -24.14 -21.28
N LYS A 28 18.42 -23.46 -21.09
CA LYS A 28 18.53 -22.38 -20.10
C LYS A 28 17.75 -21.19 -20.65
N THR A 29 16.78 -20.69 -19.90
CA THR A 29 16.17 -19.37 -20.16
C THR A 29 15.86 -18.72 -18.82
N ASP A 30 16.76 -17.82 -18.45
CA ASP A 30 16.52 -16.51 -17.86
C ASP A 30 15.68 -16.39 -16.58
N THR A 31 16.38 -16.51 -15.45
CA THR A 31 16.01 -15.88 -14.15
C THR A 31 16.17 -14.34 -14.16
N THR A 32 16.23 -13.74 -15.35
CA THR A 32 16.47 -12.32 -15.60
C THR A 32 15.17 -11.56 -15.94
N ALA A 33 14.08 -12.26 -16.22
CA ALA A 33 12.80 -11.65 -16.56
C ALA A 33 12.05 -11.09 -15.33
N VAL A 34 12.06 -11.81 -14.20
CA VAL A 34 11.32 -11.40 -12.97
C VAL A 34 11.87 -10.12 -12.34
N GLN A 35 13.14 -9.77 -12.59
CA GLN A 35 13.76 -8.55 -12.06
C GLN A 35 13.34 -7.29 -12.83
N HIS A 36 12.93 -7.43 -14.10
CA HIS A 36 12.47 -6.30 -14.90
C HIS A 36 11.01 -5.91 -14.56
N ASP A 37 10.22 -6.87 -14.07
CA ASP A 37 8.81 -6.66 -13.73
C ASP A 37 8.63 -5.80 -12.46
N MET A 38 9.51 -5.90 -11.47
CA MET A 38 9.48 -5.01 -10.29
C MET A 38 9.95 -3.58 -10.59
N ALA A 39 10.85 -3.42 -11.56
CA ALA A 39 11.28 -2.10 -12.03
C ALA A 39 10.16 -1.44 -12.87
N GLY A 40 9.45 -2.24 -13.66
CA GLY A 40 8.23 -1.85 -14.39
C GLY A 40 7.15 -1.32 -13.45
N VAL A 41 6.76 -2.07 -12.42
CA VAL A 41 5.72 -1.64 -11.46
C VAL A 41 6.08 -0.31 -10.76
N LYS A 42 7.35 -0.06 -10.43
CA LYS A 42 7.79 1.23 -9.87
C LYS A 42 7.66 2.37 -10.88
N HIS A 43 7.92 2.10 -12.16
CA HIS A 43 7.79 3.07 -13.24
C HIS A 43 6.31 3.32 -13.61
N ASP A 44 5.48 2.28 -13.59
CA ASP A 44 4.04 2.34 -13.85
C ASP A 44 3.32 3.09 -12.73
N MET A 45 3.71 2.87 -11.47
CA MET A 45 3.27 3.69 -10.34
C MET A 45 3.75 5.15 -10.50
N ALA A 46 4.95 5.39 -11.02
CA ALA A 46 5.44 6.75 -11.28
C ALA A 46 4.68 7.45 -12.43
N GLY A 47 4.26 6.69 -13.45
CA GLY A 47 3.40 7.17 -14.55
C GLY A 47 1.98 7.50 -14.09
N MET A 48 1.33 6.56 -13.39
CA MET A 48 -0.01 6.79 -12.80
C MET A 48 -0.01 7.96 -11.80
N LYS A 49 1.11 8.13 -11.07
CA LYS A 49 1.34 9.23 -10.13
C LYS A 49 1.52 10.58 -10.81
N HIS A 50 2.06 10.63 -12.03
CA HIS A 50 2.15 11.88 -12.78
C HIS A 50 0.74 12.32 -13.21
N ASP A 51 -0.03 11.38 -13.77
CA ASP A 51 -1.36 11.68 -14.29
C ASP A 51 -2.39 11.98 -13.17
N MET A 52 -2.27 11.36 -11.99
CA MET A 52 -3.12 11.72 -10.82
C MET A 52 -2.73 13.06 -10.17
N ALA A 53 -1.43 13.39 -10.13
CA ALA A 53 -0.94 14.62 -9.49
C ALA A 53 -1.36 15.88 -10.26
N ASP A 54 -1.53 15.78 -11.59
CA ASP A 54 -2.00 16.89 -12.42
C ASP A 54 -3.54 17.06 -12.41
N MET A 55 -4.29 16.06 -11.93
CA MET A 55 -5.75 16.03 -12.01
C MET A 55 -6.47 16.42 -10.70
N GLN A 56 -5.76 16.46 -9.57
CA GLN A 56 -6.23 16.99 -8.30
C GLN A 56 -5.35 18.19 -7.91
N GLY A 57 -5.95 19.38 -7.86
CA GLY A 57 -5.25 20.65 -7.65
C GLY A 57 -4.20 20.57 -6.54
N ALA A 58 -2.95 20.88 -6.89
CA ALA A 58 -1.77 20.75 -6.05
C ALA A 58 -2.01 21.32 -4.64
N MET A 59 -2.29 20.42 -3.70
CA MET A 59 -2.76 20.76 -2.36
C MET A 59 -1.66 21.40 -1.50
N SER A 60 -0.40 21.08 -1.81
CA SER A 60 0.77 21.58 -1.08
C SER A 60 2.06 21.74 -1.89
N GLY A 61 2.09 21.25 -3.13
CA GLY A 61 3.32 21.05 -3.90
C GLY A 61 4.24 19.95 -3.32
N TRP A 62 3.79 19.25 -2.27
CA TRP A 62 4.53 18.17 -1.62
C TRP A 62 4.16 16.82 -2.24
N LYS A 63 4.92 16.40 -3.24
CA LYS A 63 4.67 15.18 -4.03
C LYS A 63 4.28 13.97 -3.18
N GLU A 64 5.01 13.66 -2.12
CA GLU A 64 4.77 12.47 -1.30
C GLU A 64 3.47 12.55 -0.50
N LEU A 65 3.07 13.74 -0.03
CA LEU A 65 1.76 13.95 0.60
C LEU A 65 0.65 13.70 -0.41
N GLU A 66 0.73 14.28 -1.61
CA GLU A 66 -0.26 14.07 -2.68
C GLU A 66 -0.37 12.59 -3.07
N SER A 67 0.78 11.90 -3.12
CA SER A 67 0.83 10.46 -3.42
C SER A 67 0.06 9.65 -2.40
N PHE A 68 0.29 9.97 -1.13
CA PHE A 68 -0.35 9.29 -0.01
C PHE A 68 -1.85 9.59 -0.03
N HIS A 69 -2.24 10.85 -0.25
CA HIS A 69 -3.64 11.26 -0.33
C HIS A 69 -4.39 10.54 -1.46
N ALA A 70 -3.84 10.51 -2.67
CA ALA A 70 -4.46 9.84 -3.82
C ALA A 70 -4.67 8.34 -3.56
N LEU A 71 -3.65 7.67 -3.00
CA LEU A 71 -3.75 6.26 -2.64
C LEU A 71 -4.78 6.04 -1.52
N LEU A 72 -4.79 6.90 -0.50
CA LEU A 72 -5.73 6.84 0.61
C LEU A 72 -7.18 7.01 0.13
N GLN A 73 -7.46 7.97 -0.74
CA GLN A 73 -8.80 8.18 -1.32
C GLN A 73 -9.30 6.94 -2.06
N MET A 74 -8.42 6.30 -2.84
CA MET A 74 -8.75 5.09 -3.60
C MET A 74 -9.12 3.90 -2.70
N VAL A 75 -8.48 3.75 -1.54
CA VAL A 75 -8.70 2.59 -0.66
C VAL A 75 -9.71 2.84 0.46
N TRP A 76 -9.86 4.08 0.92
CA TRP A 76 -10.72 4.42 2.06
C TRP A 76 -12.18 4.63 1.67
N HIS A 77 -12.45 5.45 0.65
CA HIS A 77 -13.83 5.84 0.34
C HIS A 77 -14.72 4.65 -0.07
N PRO A 78 -14.26 3.68 -0.88
CA PRO A 78 -15.06 2.48 -1.20
C PRO A 78 -15.40 1.64 0.04
N VAL A 79 -14.47 1.56 1.00
CA VAL A 79 -14.63 0.80 2.25
C VAL A 79 -15.76 1.37 3.12
N GLY A 80 -16.02 2.69 3.08
CA GLY A 80 -17.16 3.31 3.74
C GLY A 80 -18.54 2.83 3.23
N THR A 81 -18.57 2.26 2.03
CA THR A 81 -19.76 1.64 1.42
C THR A 81 -19.73 0.11 1.44
N GLY A 82 -18.73 -0.49 2.11
CA GLY A 82 -18.56 -1.93 2.23
C GLY A 82 -17.80 -2.60 1.08
N ASP A 83 -17.25 -1.83 0.13
CA ASP A 83 -16.40 -2.39 -0.93
C ASP A 83 -14.93 -2.40 -0.49
N PHE A 84 -14.46 -3.58 -0.08
CA PHE A 84 -13.08 -3.82 0.32
C PHE A 84 -12.18 -4.26 -0.84
N LYS A 85 -12.71 -4.43 -2.06
CA LYS A 85 -11.90 -4.90 -3.20
C LYS A 85 -10.75 -3.93 -3.51
N PRO A 86 -10.93 -2.60 -3.61
CA PRO A 86 -9.83 -1.67 -3.84
C PRO A 86 -8.79 -1.67 -2.72
N ALA A 87 -9.25 -1.79 -1.47
CA ALA A 87 -8.38 -1.89 -0.30
C ALA A 87 -7.49 -3.14 -0.36
N ARG A 88 -8.02 -4.28 -0.81
CA ARG A 88 -7.25 -5.53 -0.97
C ARG A 88 -6.29 -5.50 -2.17
N GLU A 89 -6.67 -4.86 -3.26
CA GLU A 89 -5.87 -4.79 -4.50
C GLU A 89 -4.73 -3.75 -4.40
N HIS A 90 -4.96 -2.64 -3.71
CA HIS A 90 -4.02 -1.50 -3.72
C HIS A 90 -3.51 -1.09 -2.34
N GLY A 91 -4.17 -1.53 -1.26
CA GLY A 91 -3.86 -1.10 0.10
C GLY A 91 -2.47 -1.51 0.59
N GLY A 92 -1.84 -2.52 -0.02
CA GLY A 92 -0.46 -2.93 0.29
C GLY A 92 0.57 -1.81 0.12
N HIS A 93 0.29 -0.79 -0.71
CA HIS A 93 1.19 0.33 -0.94
C HIS A 93 1.05 1.47 0.09
N LEU A 94 0.04 1.43 0.97
CA LEU A 94 -0.28 2.56 1.84
C LEU A 94 0.82 2.82 2.88
N LEU A 95 1.41 1.76 3.43
CA LEU A 95 2.53 1.86 4.36
C LEU A 95 3.79 2.42 3.67
N ASP A 96 4.10 1.96 2.46
CA ASP A 96 5.25 2.46 1.69
C ASP A 96 5.10 3.95 1.38
N ALA A 97 3.90 4.39 1.01
CA ALA A 97 3.59 5.80 0.79
C ALA A 97 3.73 6.63 2.07
N ALA A 98 3.26 6.11 3.22
CA ALA A 98 3.40 6.78 4.52
C ALA A 98 4.88 6.94 4.93
N LEU A 99 5.69 5.89 4.74
CA LEU A 99 7.13 5.91 5.02
C LEU A 99 7.86 6.84 4.05
N ALA A 100 7.51 6.85 2.77
CA ALA A 100 8.07 7.77 1.79
C ALA A 100 7.77 9.22 2.16
N TRP A 101 6.52 9.53 2.55
CA TRP A 101 6.14 10.84 3.03
C TRP A 101 6.94 11.25 4.26
N SER A 102 7.04 10.40 5.27
CA SER A 102 7.81 10.68 6.49
C SER A 102 9.30 10.95 6.25
N ASN A 103 9.89 10.38 5.19
CA ASN A 103 11.30 10.56 4.85
C ASN A 103 11.55 11.71 3.85
N SER A 104 10.49 12.32 3.34
CA SER A 104 10.56 13.38 2.34
C SER A 104 10.61 14.77 2.98
N LYS A 105 11.05 15.76 2.21
CA LYS A 105 11.03 17.17 2.62
C LYS A 105 9.83 17.85 1.99
N GLY A 106 8.86 18.21 2.82
CA GLY A 106 7.72 19.01 2.41
C GLY A 106 8.02 20.49 2.27
N SER A 107 6.98 21.26 1.91
CA SER A 107 7.08 22.72 1.96
C SER A 107 7.21 23.18 3.41
N ALA A 108 8.00 24.23 3.64
CA ALA A 108 8.12 24.85 4.97
C ALA A 108 6.76 25.34 5.50
N ALA A 109 5.81 25.64 4.61
CA ALA A 109 4.45 26.01 4.94
C ALA A 109 3.67 24.88 5.64
N CYS A 110 4.05 23.61 5.41
CA CYS A 110 3.42 22.44 6.01
C CYS A 110 4.14 21.93 7.27
N ASP A 111 5.38 22.34 7.53
CA ASP A 111 6.18 21.86 8.67
C ASP A 111 5.71 22.44 10.02
N ASN A 112 4.72 21.78 10.63
CA ASN A 112 4.10 22.21 11.88
C ASN A 112 4.11 21.08 12.95
N ALA A 113 3.73 21.44 14.18
CA ALA A 113 3.74 20.49 15.30
C ALA A 113 2.72 19.35 15.16
N ALA A 114 1.57 19.58 14.52
CA ALA A 114 0.56 18.55 14.27
C ALA A 114 1.10 17.51 13.28
N LEU A 115 1.73 17.96 12.18
CA LEU A 115 2.40 17.09 11.22
C LEU A 115 3.46 16.22 11.92
N ARG A 116 4.37 16.83 12.70
CA ARG A 116 5.45 16.11 13.40
C ARG A 116 4.95 15.05 14.39
N LYS A 117 3.79 15.29 15.02
CA LYS A 117 3.19 14.34 15.98
C LYS A 117 2.29 13.30 15.33
N GLY A 118 1.58 13.66 14.26
CA GLY A 118 0.58 12.80 13.63
C GLY A 118 1.14 11.86 12.56
N VAL A 119 2.28 12.17 11.93
CA VAL A 119 2.94 11.25 10.98
C VAL A 119 3.27 9.88 11.62
N PRO A 120 3.81 9.80 12.85
CA PRO A 120 3.98 8.52 13.54
C PRO A 120 2.67 7.71 13.72
N GLU A 121 1.56 8.37 14.09
CA GLU A 121 0.24 7.72 14.25
C GLU A 121 -0.31 7.22 12.91
N LEU A 122 -0.13 8.02 11.85
CA LEU A 122 -0.50 7.63 10.50
C LEU A 122 0.30 6.41 10.03
N ILE A 123 1.61 6.36 10.28
CA ILE A 123 2.45 5.20 9.95
C ILE A 123 2.00 3.97 10.75
N ALA A 124 1.70 4.14 12.05
CA ALA A 124 1.22 3.04 12.88
C ALA A 124 -0.13 2.48 12.37
N GLY A 125 -1.05 3.36 11.98
CA GLY A 125 -2.31 2.99 11.33
C GLY A 125 -2.10 2.22 10.01
N ALA A 126 -1.27 2.77 9.12
CA ALA A 126 -0.97 2.17 7.82
C ALA A 126 -0.28 0.81 7.96
N ARG A 127 0.59 0.65 8.97
CA ARG A 127 1.22 -0.63 9.29
C ARG A 127 0.22 -1.65 9.80
N ALA A 128 -0.64 -1.26 10.74
CA ALA A 128 -1.68 -2.16 11.25
C ALA A 128 -2.64 -2.60 10.14
N PHE A 129 -2.92 -1.73 9.16
CA PHE A 129 -3.70 -2.10 7.97
C PHE A 129 -2.96 -3.08 7.07
N ALA A 130 -1.67 -2.85 6.79
CA ALA A 130 -0.84 -3.77 6.01
C ALA A 130 -0.75 -5.15 6.69
N ASP A 131 -0.60 -5.19 8.02
CA ASP A 131 -0.59 -6.43 8.79
C ASP A 131 -1.95 -7.15 8.70
N ALA A 132 -3.06 -6.41 8.78
CA ALA A 132 -4.41 -6.98 8.60
C ALA A 132 -4.62 -7.53 7.19
N LEU A 133 -4.16 -6.83 6.15
CA LEU A 133 -4.23 -7.31 4.76
C LEU A 133 -3.45 -8.62 4.57
N ASN A 134 -2.19 -8.65 5.03
CA ASN A 134 -1.30 -9.79 4.86
C ASN A 134 -1.67 -10.99 5.74
N GLY A 135 -2.28 -10.73 6.90
CA GLY A 135 -2.72 -11.76 7.85
C GLY A 135 -4.12 -12.32 7.57
N GLY A 136 -4.82 -11.86 6.52
CA GLY A 136 -6.19 -12.27 6.23
C GLY A 136 -7.21 -11.75 7.25
N GLY A 137 -6.99 -10.56 7.79
CA GLY A 137 -7.88 -9.90 8.75
C GLY A 137 -9.30 -9.68 8.21
N SER A 138 -10.25 -9.57 9.15
CA SER A 138 -11.65 -9.29 8.82
C SER A 138 -11.83 -7.90 8.22
N ASP A 139 -12.92 -7.72 7.48
CA ASP A 139 -13.33 -6.43 6.94
C ASP A 139 -13.47 -5.36 8.04
N ASP A 140 -14.01 -5.72 9.21
CA ASP A 140 -14.07 -4.82 10.37
C ASP A 140 -12.68 -4.37 10.87
N THR A 141 -11.71 -5.29 10.87
CA THR A 141 -10.34 -4.99 11.27
C THR A 141 -9.69 -4.03 10.27
N MET A 142 -9.84 -4.33 8.98
CA MET A 142 -9.35 -3.47 7.91
C MET A 142 -10.00 -2.08 7.97
N TYR A 143 -11.33 -2.00 8.14
CA TYR A 143 -12.05 -0.75 8.31
C TYR A 143 -11.49 0.06 9.48
N GLY A 144 -11.32 -0.56 10.65
CA GLY A 144 -10.81 0.12 11.84
C GLY A 144 -9.39 0.67 11.66
N THR A 145 -8.51 -0.08 10.99
CA THR A 145 -7.13 0.36 10.71
C THR A 145 -7.06 1.45 9.63
N LEU A 146 -7.83 1.32 8.55
CA LEU A 146 -7.96 2.34 7.50
C LEU A 146 -8.56 3.64 8.06
N LYS A 147 -9.60 3.54 8.90
CA LYS A 147 -10.21 4.72 9.53
C LYS A 147 -9.20 5.48 10.38
N ARG A 148 -8.42 4.79 11.22
CA ARG A 148 -7.36 5.45 12.01
C ARG A 148 -6.34 6.15 11.12
N THR A 149 -5.98 5.51 10.01
CA THR A 149 -5.05 6.08 9.03
C THR A 149 -5.63 7.34 8.36
N HIS A 150 -6.91 7.30 7.98
CA HIS A 150 -7.62 8.41 7.37
C HIS A 150 -7.81 9.59 8.34
N ASP A 151 -8.31 9.34 9.53
CA ASP A 151 -8.51 10.39 10.55
C ASP A 151 -7.17 11.07 10.90
N ALA A 152 -6.08 10.30 10.99
CA ALA A 152 -4.74 10.83 11.20
C ALA A 152 -4.29 11.72 10.04
N PHE A 153 -4.57 11.31 8.78
CA PHE A 153 -4.29 12.12 7.60
C PHE A 153 -5.07 13.44 7.62
N GLU A 154 -6.38 13.41 7.88
CA GLU A 154 -7.18 14.65 7.96
C GLU A 154 -6.62 15.61 9.01
N ALA A 155 -6.28 15.10 10.19
CA ALA A 155 -5.75 15.90 11.29
C ALA A 155 -4.41 16.58 10.98
N ILE A 156 -3.56 16.00 10.11
CA ILE A 156 -2.24 16.56 9.76
C ILE A 156 -2.22 17.31 8.42
N ALA A 157 -3.08 16.93 7.48
CA ALA A 157 -3.14 17.53 6.15
C ALA A 157 -3.87 18.87 6.18
N GLU A 158 -4.96 19.00 6.95
CA GLU A 158 -5.78 20.22 6.97
C GLU A 158 -4.98 21.53 7.20
N PRO A 159 -4.02 21.60 8.14
CA PRO A 159 -3.16 22.78 8.28
C PRO A 159 -2.23 23.02 7.09
N CYS A 160 -1.76 21.97 6.41
CA CYS A 160 -0.90 22.04 5.24
C CYS A 160 -1.67 22.54 4.01
N LEU A 161 -2.90 22.07 3.81
CA LEU A 161 -3.80 22.52 2.74
C LEU A 161 -4.14 24.00 2.87
N LYS A 162 -4.51 24.43 4.08
CA LYS A 162 -4.81 25.84 4.38
C LYS A 162 -3.59 26.75 4.19
N ALA A 163 -2.37 26.23 4.38
CA ALA A 163 -1.14 26.98 4.16
C ALA A 163 -0.82 27.14 2.66
N GLY A 164 -1.05 26.10 1.85
CA GLY A 164 -0.91 26.14 0.39
C GLY A 164 -1.84 27.16 -0.28
N GLU A 165 -3.11 27.20 0.13
CA GLU A 165 -4.09 28.18 -0.37
C GLU A 165 -3.75 29.64 -0.02
N LYS A 166 -3.05 29.87 1.09
CA LYS A 166 -2.54 31.21 1.46
C LYS A 166 -1.30 31.60 0.65
N GLY A 167 -0.41 30.64 0.35
CA GLY A 167 0.78 30.86 -0.47
C GLY A 167 0.46 31.21 -1.93
N MET A 168 -0.60 30.63 -2.50
CA MET A 168 -1.06 30.90 -3.87
C MET A 168 -1.66 32.30 -4.06
N LYS A 169 -1.99 33.03 -2.97
CA LYS A 169 -2.63 34.35 -3.04
C LYS A 169 -1.66 35.54 -3.23
N MET A 170 -0.38 35.29 -3.50
CA MET A 170 0.65 36.34 -3.55
C MET A 170 1.14 36.77 -4.94
N ASP A 171 0.48 36.37 -6.03
CA ASP A 171 0.76 36.93 -7.37
C ASP A 171 -0.54 37.29 -8.10
N THR A 172 -1.26 38.30 -7.58
CA THR A 172 -2.17 39.05 -8.46
C THR A 172 -1.32 40.05 -9.24
N PRO A 173 -1.21 39.95 -10.58
CA PRO A 173 -0.54 40.98 -11.35
C PRO A 173 -1.27 42.30 -11.09
N LYS A 174 -0.55 43.29 -10.56
CA LYS A 174 -1.02 44.67 -10.52
C LYS A 174 -1.41 45.05 -11.94
N LYS A 175 -2.70 45.25 -12.15
CA LYS A 175 -3.26 45.75 -13.41
C LYS A 175 -2.58 47.09 -13.74
N PRO A 176 -2.13 47.32 -14.99
CA PRO A 176 -1.58 48.61 -15.40
C PRO A 176 -2.60 49.74 -15.24
#